data_AF-A0A482TMV8-F1
#
_entry.id   AF-A0A482TMV8-F1
#
_cell.length_a   1.000
_cell.length_b   1.000
_cell.length_c   1.000
_cell.angle_alpha   90.00
_cell.angle_beta   90.00
_cell.angle_gamma   90.00
#
_symmetry.space_group_name_H-M   'P 1'
#
loop_
_entity.id
_entity.type
_entity.pdbx_description
1 polymer ?
#
loop_
_entity_poly.entity_id
_entity_poly.type
_entity_poly.pdbx_seq_one_letter_code
_entity_poly.pdbx_strand_id
1 'polypeptide(L)'
;MSNSIVHILNNDCPHCLKGKVFNEKSIFFNFGFPKMNEYCSHCNYKFEKEPGYFFGAMYVNYGLTVAQGIATYVIAQFFFTETFDLRIIPIIAVVIIAMASINIRLSRLLWIYMFKNYSM
;
A
#
# COMPACT_ATOMS: atom_id res chain seq x y z
N MET A 1 -10.92 -21.10 0.11
CA MET A 1 -9.63 -20.50 -0.33
C MET A 1 -9.97 -19.40 -1.34
N SER A 2 -9.20 -18.31 -1.41
CA SER A 2 -9.44 -17.14 -2.29
C SER A 2 -10.51 -16.19 -1.72
N ASN A 3 -10.23 -14.99 -1.20
CA ASN A 3 -9.47 -13.89 -1.82
C ASN A 3 -8.95 -12.89 -0.77
N SER A 4 -7.96 -13.23 0.06
CA SER A 4 -7.34 -12.27 1.00
C SER A 4 -6.87 -11.00 0.28
N ILE A 5 -6.44 -11.12 -0.98
CA ILE A 5 -5.99 -10.03 -1.85
C ILE A 5 -7.15 -9.06 -2.19
N VAL A 6 -8.36 -9.57 -2.45
CA VAL A 6 -9.53 -8.72 -2.73
C VAL A 6 -9.92 -7.93 -1.48
N HIS A 7 -9.83 -8.55 -0.30
CA HIS A 7 -10.11 -7.86 0.97
C HIS A 7 -9.03 -6.80 1.32
N ILE A 8 -7.77 -7.06 0.99
CA ILE A 8 -6.69 -6.07 1.07
C ILE A 8 -6.98 -4.89 0.13
N LEU A 9 -7.35 -5.16 -1.13
CA LEU A 9 -7.71 -4.13 -2.11
C LEU A 9 -8.97 -3.36 -1.71
N ASN A 10 -9.93 -4.00 -1.03
CA ASN A 10 -11.15 -3.35 -0.56
C ASN A 10 -10.99 -2.60 0.77
N ASN A 11 -9.78 -2.58 1.37
CA ASN A 11 -9.52 -1.99 2.68
C ASN A 11 -10.33 -2.64 3.82
N ASP A 12 -10.66 -3.92 3.69
CA ASP A 12 -11.46 -4.65 4.67
C ASP A 12 -10.61 -5.03 5.90
N CYS A 13 -11.26 -5.07 7.06
CA CYS A 13 -10.66 -5.46 8.33
C CYS A 13 -10.15 -6.92 8.25
N PRO A 14 -8.89 -7.21 8.64
CA PRO A 14 -8.32 -8.56 8.53
C PRO A 14 -9.00 -9.59 9.44
N HIS A 15 -9.72 -9.12 10.47
CA HIS A 15 -10.39 -9.97 11.47
C HIS A 15 -11.85 -10.27 11.08
N CYS A 16 -12.66 -9.24 10.81
CA CYS A 16 -14.09 -9.42 10.51
C CYS A 16 -14.46 -9.36 9.03
N LEU A 17 -13.56 -8.91 8.15
CA LEU A 17 -13.75 -8.71 6.70
C LEU A 17 -14.93 -7.79 6.32
N LYS A 18 -15.61 -7.17 7.29
CA LYS A 18 -16.80 -6.32 7.09
C LYS A 18 -16.52 -4.83 7.32
N GLY A 19 -15.69 -4.50 8.32
CA GLY A 19 -15.32 -3.12 8.60
C GLY A 19 -14.19 -2.60 7.73
N LYS A 20 -14.08 -1.27 7.60
CA LYS A 20 -13.03 -0.62 6.81
C LYS A 20 -11.89 -0.13 7.69
N VAL A 21 -10.65 -0.43 7.27
CA VAL A 21 -9.41 0.03 7.93
C VAL A 21 -9.23 1.53 7.73
N PHE A 22 -9.50 2.02 6.53
CA PHE A 22 -9.45 3.44 6.18
C PHE A 22 -10.85 4.02 6.08
N ASN A 23 -11.02 5.28 6.51
CA ASN A 23 -12.32 5.97 6.47
C ASN A 23 -12.72 6.40 5.04
N GLU A 24 -11.77 6.37 4.10
CA GLU A 24 -11.95 6.86 2.75
C GLU A 24 -12.37 5.73 1.79
N LYS A 25 -13.47 5.94 1.05
CA LYS A 25 -14.07 4.94 0.15
C LYS A 25 -13.27 4.66 -1.13
N SER A 26 -12.33 5.53 -1.52
CA SER A 26 -11.63 5.43 -2.81
C SER A 26 -10.11 5.48 -2.64
N ILE A 27 -9.44 4.50 -3.25
CA ILE A 27 -7.97 4.37 -3.32
C ILE A 27 -7.36 5.42 -4.28
N PHE A 28 -8.12 5.86 -5.29
CA PHE A 28 -7.61 6.64 -6.41
C PHE A 28 -7.75 8.16 -6.27
N PHE A 29 -8.62 8.65 -5.37
CA PHE A 29 -9.06 10.06 -5.41
C PHE A 29 -8.52 10.96 -4.30
N ASN A 30 -7.54 10.51 -3.49
CA ASN A 30 -7.03 11.34 -2.38
C ASN A 30 -5.51 11.48 -2.44
N PHE A 31 -5.05 12.66 -2.83
CA PHE A 31 -3.64 13.11 -2.82
C PHE A 31 -3.16 13.51 -1.41
N GLY A 32 -3.76 12.95 -0.36
CA GLY A 32 -3.45 13.25 1.04
C GLY A 32 -3.01 12.03 1.83
N PHE A 33 -2.48 12.26 3.03
CA PHE A 33 -2.16 11.19 3.97
C PHE A 33 -3.43 10.39 4.30
N PRO A 34 -3.42 9.06 4.09
CA PRO A 34 -4.60 8.25 4.32
C PRO A 34 -4.98 8.26 5.80
N LYS A 35 -6.20 8.68 6.12
CA LYS A 35 -6.72 8.63 7.49
C LYS A 35 -7.17 7.22 7.83
N MET A 36 -6.40 6.58 8.71
CA MET A 36 -6.72 5.25 9.23
C MET A 36 -7.61 5.37 10.47
N ASN A 37 -8.57 4.46 10.60
CA ASN A 37 -9.33 4.33 11.83
C ASN A 37 -8.46 3.65 12.90
N GLU A 38 -8.62 4.00 14.18
CA GLU A 38 -7.92 3.30 15.27
C GLU A 38 -8.55 1.93 15.56
N TYR A 39 -9.88 1.86 15.48
CA TYR A 39 -10.69 0.67 15.75
C TYR A 39 -11.60 0.33 14.58
N CYS A 40 -11.89 -0.96 14.40
CA CYS A 40 -12.87 -1.41 13.44
C CYS A 40 -14.30 -1.14 13.92
N SER A 41 -15.13 -0.51 13.10
CA SER A 41 -16.54 -0.19 13.42
C SER A 41 -17.44 -1.40 13.70
N HIS A 42 -17.06 -2.62 13.28
CA HIS A 42 -17.88 -3.83 13.43
C HIS A 42 -17.43 -4.77 14.53
N CYS A 43 -16.12 -5.01 14.65
CA CYS A 43 -15.58 -5.95 15.64
C CYS A 43 -14.73 -5.29 16.72
N ASN A 44 -14.65 -3.94 16.71
CA ASN A 44 -13.86 -3.14 17.63
C ASN A 44 -12.38 -3.54 17.73
N TYR A 45 -11.87 -4.19 16.69
CA TYR A 45 -10.48 -4.61 16.62
C TYR A 45 -9.60 -3.38 16.46
N LYS A 46 -8.62 -3.22 17.37
CA LYS A 46 -7.63 -2.14 17.33
C LYS A 46 -6.60 -2.43 16.24
N PHE A 47 -6.49 -1.56 15.25
CA PHE A 47 -5.56 -1.75 14.14
C PHE A 47 -4.10 -1.48 14.54
N GLU A 48 -3.88 -0.47 15.38
CA GLU A 48 -2.58 -0.16 15.97
C GLU A 48 -2.45 -0.85 17.33
N LYS A 49 -1.71 -1.97 17.36
CA LYS A 49 -1.49 -2.74 18.59
C LYS A 49 -0.59 -1.98 19.57
N GLU A 50 0.50 -1.42 19.06
CA GLU A 50 1.58 -0.78 19.83
C GLU A 50 1.96 0.58 19.21
N PRO A 51 2.44 1.54 20.01
CA PRO A 51 2.95 2.79 19.47
C PRO A 51 4.11 2.52 18.51
N GLY A 52 4.00 2.99 17.27
CA GLY A 52 5.02 2.74 16.25
C GLY A 52 4.87 1.41 15.51
N TYR A 53 3.75 0.70 15.66
CA TYR A 53 3.47 -0.54 14.92
C TYR A 53 3.68 -0.43 13.40
N PHE A 54 3.50 0.76 12.83
CA PHE A 54 3.67 1.01 11.39
C PHE A 54 5.10 1.32 10.93
N PHE A 55 6.11 1.32 11.82
CA PHE A 55 7.51 1.43 11.38
C PHE A 55 7.89 0.33 10.39
N GLY A 56 7.41 -0.90 10.64
CA GLY A 56 7.59 -2.01 9.73
C GLY A 56 6.90 -1.83 8.37
N ALA A 57 5.72 -1.21 8.35
CA ALA A 57 5.01 -0.89 7.11
C ALA A 57 5.81 0.07 6.22
N MET A 58 6.73 0.86 6.79
CA MET A 58 7.62 1.74 6.03
C MET A 58 8.62 0.95 5.17
N TYR A 59 9.13 -0.17 5.67
CA TYR A 59 9.99 -1.08 4.89
C TYR A 59 9.21 -1.78 3.76
N VAL A 60 7.96 -2.18 4.03
CA VAL A 60 7.08 -2.73 2.99
C VAL A 60 6.83 -1.70 1.88
N ASN A 61 6.62 -0.43 2.25
CA ASN A 61 6.47 0.67 1.30
C ASN A 61 7.72 0.86 0.42
N TYR A 62 8.91 0.76 1.02
CA TYR A 62 10.16 0.84 0.29
C TYR A 62 10.27 -0.29 -0.74
N GLY A 63 10.00 -1.54 -0.34
CA GLY A 63 9.99 -2.68 -1.25
C GLY A 63 9.01 -2.52 -2.42
N LEU A 64 7.79 -2.04 -2.13
CA LEU A 64 6.78 -1.73 -3.16
C LEU A 64 7.27 -0.66 -4.14
N THR A 65 7.89 0.41 -3.63
CA THR A 65 8.38 1.52 -4.44
C THR A 65 9.53 1.10 -5.35
N VAL A 66 10.45 0.27 -4.84
CA VAL A 66 11.55 -0.30 -5.64
C VAL A 66 11.01 -1.21 -6.74
N ALA A 67 10.07 -2.11 -6.41
CA ALA A 67 9.42 -2.99 -7.38
C ALA A 67 8.70 -2.18 -8.47
N GLN A 68 8.00 -1.12 -8.08
CA GLN A 68 7.34 -0.20 -9.01
C GLN A 68 8.34 0.52 -9.92
N GLY A 69 9.47 0.97 -9.39
CA GLY A 69 10.54 1.60 -10.17
C GLY A 69 11.13 0.66 -11.22
N ILE A 70 11.44 -0.58 -10.82
CA ILE A 70 11.93 -1.62 -11.74
C ILE A 70 10.88 -1.93 -12.82
N ALA A 71 9.62 -2.12 -12.44
CA ALA A 71 8.54 -2.39 -13.38
C ALA A 71 8.37 -1.23 -14.38
N THR A 72 8.42 0.01 -13.91
CA THR A 72 8.32 1.21 -14.75
C THR A 72 9.52 1.30 -15.70
N TYR A 73 10.73 0.99 -15.24
CA TYR A 73 11.92 0.95 -16.08
C TYR A 73 11.79 -0.09 -17.20
N VAL A 74 11.40 -1.32 -16.86
CA VAL A 74 11.24 -2.42 -17.83
C VAL A 74 10.18 -2.08 -18.88
N ILE A 75 9.04 -1.50 -18.46
CA ILE A 75 7.99 -1.07 -19.38
C ILE A 75 8.47 0.08 -20.27
N ALA A 76 9.12 1.09 -19.69
CA ALA A 76 9.61 2.25 -20.42
C ALA A 76 10.67 1.86 -21.47
N GLN A 77 11.57 0.93 -21.13
CA GLN A 77 12.61 0.43 -22.06
C GLN A 77 12.04 -0.11 -23.38
N PHE A 78 10.82 -0.66 -23.43
CA PHE A 78 10.21 -1.08 -24.70
C PHE A 78 9.91 0.08 -25.67
N PHE A 79 9.82 1.31 -25.16
CA PHE A 79 9.51 2.51 -25.96
C PHE A 79 10.75 3.31 -26.37
N PHE A 80 11.93 2.99 -25.81
CA PHE A 80 13.18 3.68 -26.12
C PHE A 80 14.15 2.73 -26.83
N THR A 81 14.84 3.22 -27.85
CA THR A 81 15.82 2.43 -28.63
C THR A 81 17.19 2.33 -27.95
N GLU A 82 17.51 3.27 -27.06
CA GLU A 82 18.79 3.31 -26.34
C GLU A 82 18.71 2.46 -25.06
N THR A 83 19.79 1.71 -24.78
CA THR A 83 19.88 0.86 -23.58
C THR A 83 19.92 1.66 -22.28
N PHE A 84 20.32 2.93 -22.32
CA PHE A 84 20.36 3.81 -21.16
C PHE A 84 19.89 5.22 -21.53
N ASP A 85 18.56 5.40 -21.62
CA ASP A 85 17.96 6.72 -21.82
C ASP A 85 17.68 7.41 -20.47
N LEU A 86 18.38 8.53 -20.22
CA LEU A 86 18.20 9.36 -19.03
C LEU A 86 16.78 9.93 -18.91
N ARG A 87 16.00 9.98 -20.00
CA ARG A 87 14.59 10.40 -20.01
C ARG A 87 13.68 9.45 -19.24
N ILE A 88 14.10 8.22 -18.97
CA ILE A 88 13.33 7.26 -18.17
C ILE A 88 13.31 7.66 -16.68
N ILE A 89 14.37 8.33 -16.18
CA ILE A 89 14.48 8.74 -14.78
C ILE A 89 13.32 9.66 -14.33
N PRO A 90 12.99 10.77 -15.03
CA PRO A 90 11.84 11.59 -14.64
C PRO A 90 10.51 10.84 -14.77
N ILE A 91 10.37 9.90 -15.71
CA ILE A 91 9.15 9.07 -15.84
C ILE A 91 8.96 8.22 -14.58
N ILE A 92 10.02 7.55 -14.12
CA ILE A 92 9.99 6.76 -12.88
C ILE A 92 9.63 7.66 -11.69
N ALA A 93 10.24 8.84 -11.58
CA ALA A 93 9.95 9.78 -10.50
C ALA A 93 8.47 10.22 -10.50
N VAL A 94 7.91 10.58 -11.66
CA VAL A 94 6.50 10.96 -11.80
C VAL A 94 5.59 9.80 -11.40
N VAL A 95 5.88 8.58 -11.84
CA VAL A 95 5.08 7.38 -11.54
C VAL A 95 5.10 7.05 -10.05
N ILE A 96 6.27 7.14 -9.39
CA ILE A 96 6.40 6.93 -7.94
C ILE A 96 5.62 7.98 -7.16
N ILE A 97 5.75 9.27 -7.52
CA ILE A 97 5.04 10.36 -6.83
C ILE A 97 3.52 10.22 -7.02
N ALA A 98 3.07 9.91 -8.24
CA ALA A 98 1.66 9.72 -8.53
C ALA A 98 1.05 8.54 -7.74
N MET A 99 1.80 7.47 -7.50
CA MET A 99 1.34 6.32 -6.73
C MET A 99 1.71 6.36 -5.24
N ALA A 100 2.36 7.42 -4.76
CA ALA A 100 2.85 7.48 -3.37
C ALA A 100 1.74 7.27 -2.34
N SER A 101 0.58 7.91 -2.53
CA SER A 101 -0.60 7.73 -1.67
C SER A 101 -1.09 6.28 -1.63
N ILE A 102 -0.99 5.56 -2.75
CA ILE A 102 -1.44 4.18 -2.88
C ILE A 102 -0.44 3.23 -2.21
N ASN A 103 0.87 3.45 -2.42
CA ASN A 103 1.92 2.65 -1.81
C ASN A 103 1.87 2.72 -0.27
N ILE A 104 1.64 3.90 0.30
CA ILE A 104 1.52 4.08 1.76
C ILE A 104 0.28 3.35 2.32
N ARG A 105 -0.83 3.32 1.57
CA ARG A 105 -2.04 2.59 1.99
C ARG A 105 -1.81 1.08 1.93
N LEU A 106 -1.32 0.60 0.80
CA LEU A 106 -1.06 -0.81 0.56
C LEU A 106 -0.03 -1.35 1.55
N SER A 107 1.03 -0.60 1.84
CA SER A 107 2.06 -1.03 2.78
C SER A 107 1.49 -1.25 4.19
N ARG A 108 0.64 -0.34 4.69
CA ARG A 108 -0.03 -0.46 5.98
C ARG A 108 -1.02 -1.62 6.01
N LEU A 109 -1.80 -1.82 4.94
CA LEU A 109 -2.72 -2.96 4.82
C LEU A 109 -1.96 -4.28 4.78
N LEU A 110 -0.95 -4.41 3.93
CA LEU A 110 -0.12 -5.60 3.84
C LEU A 110 0.52 -5.93 5.19
N TRP A 111 1.03 -4.92 5.89
CA TRP A 111 1.57 -5.09 7.23
C TRP A 111 0.53 -5.64 8.22
N ILE A 112 -0.65 -5.00 8.30
CA ILE A 112 -1.75 -5.44 9.16
C ILE A 112 -2.18 -6.88 8.83
N TYR A 113 -2.28 -7.24 7.54
CA TYR A 113 -2.68 -8.58 7.11
C TYR A 113 -1.60 -9.63 7.37
N MET A 114 -0.32 -9.27 7.24
CA MET A 114 0.81 -10.16 7.53
C MET A 114 0.89 -10.49 9.03
N PHE A 115 0.63 -9.51 9.89
CA PHE A 115 0.66 -9.66 11.35
C PHE A 115 -0.73 -9.79 12.00
N LYS A 116 -1.74 -10.18 11.23
CA LYS A 116 -3.11 -10.36 11.76
C LYS A 116 -3.19 -11.47 12.80
N ASN A 117 -2.44 -12.56 12.59
CA ASN A 117 -2.38 -13.72 13.49
C ASN A 117 -1.31 -13.58 14.59
N TYR A 118 -0.58 -12.47 14.60
CA TYR A 118 0.38 -12.19 15.67
C TYR A 118 -0.40 -11.72 16.90
N SER A 119 -0.84 -12.67 17.73
CA SER A 119 -1.37 -12.41 19.07
C SER A 119 -0.19 -12.35 20.04
N MET A 120 -0.03 -11.22 20.72
CA MET A 120 0.55 -11.23 22.06
C MET A 120 -0.55 -11.53 23.06
#